data_AF-A0A1I0TVE1-F1
#
_entry.id   AF-A0A1I0TVE1-F1
#
_cell.length_a   1.000
_cell.length_b   1.000
_cell.length_c   1.000
_cell.angle_alpha   90.00
_cell.angle_beta   90.00
_cell.angle_gamma   90.00
#
_symmetry.space_group_name_H-M   'P 1'
#
loop_
_entity.id
_entity.type
_entity.pdbx_description
1 polymer ?
#
loop_
_entity_poly.entity_id
_entity_poly.type
_entity_poly.pdbx_seq_one_letter_code
_entity_poly.pdbx_strand_id
1 'polypeptide(L)'
;MKKTIFAIAVIVFLFSACKKYQGAIPEIHPVQFKVITSYASDNLAKALPLSKVKLTFKNNKNNKENIYSTQTDGTFSLDSISPGSYDISASIEISASEYSTLTGETVSKNVVFNASEKARTITIENGQSIHLKLIAGPTGPWVIKQIYFAGSNTTTGASFRDQFIEIYNNSDSVLYADSLYIGEALGIQNFTAVNIYRQPNSQYDWSKSQGMPTNIDANNDYVYTRALLMIPGTGKQYPVQPGNSIVLAQTAVNHKAPFTGSDGKVIAARDPSLTIDLSGADFEAYYAPFLPRPLASDIDNPLVPNVDVLSYNGTDLILETSGRMGYIIFKNPGTTAIKDLPKYPYPTIAPPSASADRYYQIPRSFIIDAVETQTNVATSRVPKKLIASLDALYTYVPNGIYSSQSVIRKTEAIMNGRIILKDTNNSAEDFDFLPLANPRGFK
;
A
#
# COMPACT_ATOMS: atom_id res chain seq x y z
N MET A 1 -84.04 14.66 -1.98
CA MET A 1 -82.81 13.87 -2.22
C MET A 1 -81.80 14.21 -1.14
N LYS A 2 -81.34 13.19 -0.39
CA LYS A 2 -80.04 12.95 0.27
C LYS A 2 -79.22 14.16 0.80
N LYS A 3 -78.52 14.10 1.93
CA LYS A 3 -78.41 13.26 3.14
C LYS A 3 -77.35 14.02 4.00
N THR A 4 -77.46 13.88 5.32
CA THR A 4 -76.52 14.22 6.42
C THR A 4 -75.02 13.97 6.14
N ILE A 5 -74.14 14.68 6.88
CA ILE A 5 -72.81 14.28 7.45
C ILE A 5 -72.33 15.48 8.31
N PHE A 6 -72.37 15.50 9.64
CA PHE A 6 -71.61 14.83 10.71
C PHE A 6 -70.11 15.10 10.75
N ALA A 7 -69.69 15.79 11.81
CA ALA A 7 -68.32 16.13 12.18
C ALA A 7 -67.57 14.93 12.79
N ILE A 8 -66.31 14.71 12.39
CA ILE A 8 -65.32 13.95 13.18
C ILE A 8 -63.95 14.59 12.93
N ALA A 9 -63.39 15.21 13.98
CA ALA A 9 -61.97 15.55 14.05
C ALA A 9 -61.18 14.30 14.45
N VAL A 10 -60.37 13.77 13.54
CA VAL A 10 -59.43 12.67 13.83
C VAL A 10 -58.05 13.29 14.05
N ILE A 11 -57.65 13.41 15.32
CA ILE A 11 -56.26 13.65 15.70
C ILE A 11 -55.53 12.30 15.62
N VAL A 12 -54.74 12.10 14.58
CA VAL A 12 -53.82 10.97 14.47
C VAL A 12 -52.57 11.30 15.30
N PHE A 13 -52.48 10.76 16.52
CA PHE A 13 -51.22 10.68 17.25
C PHE A 13 -50.31 9.65 16.55
N LEU A 14 -49.33 10.13 15.79
CA LEU A 14 -48.18 9.34 15.34
C LEU A 14 -47.30 9.05 16.55
N PHE A 15 -47.60 7.97 17.28
CA PHE A 15 -46.65 7.40 18.22
C PHE A 15 -45.49 6.78 17.42
N SER A 16 -44.35 7.49 17.38
CA SER A 16 -43.07 6.87 17.04
C SER A 16 -42.75 5.83 18.12
N ALA A 17 -42.97 4.56 17.79
CA ALA A 17 -42.53 3.44 18.61
C ALA A 17 -41.00 3.31 18.51
N CYS A 18 -40.27 4.07 19.33
CA CYS A 18 -38.91 3.68 19.71
C CYS A 18 -39.03 2.43 20.59
N LYS A 19 -38.73 1.24 20.04
CA LYS A 19 -38.55 0.05 20.86
C LYS A 19 -37.35 0.27 21.80
N LYS A 20 -37.61 0.33 23.11
CA LYS A 20 -36.57 0.18 24.13
C LYS A 20 -36.11 -1.28 24.16
N TYR A 21 -34.79 -1.46 24.15
CA TYR A 21 -34.08 -2.73 24.20
C TYR A 21 -34.50 -3.58 25.41
N GLN A 22 -34.76 -4.87 25.18
CA GLN A 22 -34.91 -5.92 26.20
C GLN A 22 -33.83 -6.97 25.94
N GLY A 23 -32.82 -7.02 26.81
CA GLY A 23 -31.55 -7.71 26.56
C GLY A 23 -31.53 -9.22 26.84
N ALA A 24 -32.02 -10.03 25.90
CA ALA A 24 -31.82 -11.49 25.98
C ALA A 24 -31.74 -12.24 24.63
N ILE A 25 -31.70 -11.55 23.49
CA ILE A 25 -31.52 -12.18 22.17
C ILE A 25 -30.26 -11.57 21.54
N PRO A 26 -29.30 -12.37 21.00
CA PRO A 26 -28.15 -11.83 20.27
C PRO A 26 -28.59 -11.31 18.90
N GLU A 27 -29.36 -10.21 18.91
CA GLU A 27 -29.69 -9.44 17.71
C GLU A 27 -28.56 -8.45 17.42
N ILE A 28 -28.27 -8.26 16.13
CA ILE A 28 -27.28 -7.26 15.68
C ILE A 28 -27.81 -5.87 16.03
N HIS A 29 -27.12 -5.18 16.94
CA HIS A 29 -27.44 -3.81 17.36
C HIS A 29 -26.16 -2.96 17.39
N PRO A 30 -26.25 -1.64 17.21
CA PRO A 30 -25.09 -0.76 17.36
C PRO A 30 -24.52 -0.82 18.78
N VAL A 31 -23.19 -0.75 18.90
CA VAL A 31 -22.47 -0.85 20.16
C VAL A 31 -21.59 0.37 20.42
N GLN A 32 -21.17 0.54 21.67
CA GLN A 32 -20.17 1.52 22.08
C GLN A 32 -18.75 0.99 21.84
N PHE A 33 -17.89 1.82 21.25
CA PHE A 33 -16.51 1.45 20.94
C PHE A 33 -15.54 2.59 21.27
N LYS A 34 -14.44 2.29 21.95
CA LYS A 34 -13.43 3.27 22.37
C LYS A 34 -12.11 3.08 21.64
N VAL A 35 -11.56 4.17 21.11
CA VAL A 35 -10.17 4.23 20.60
C VAL A 35 -9.30 4.93 21.62
N ILE A 36 -8.13 4.35 21.88
CA ILE A 36 -7.09 4.93 22.73
C ILE A 36 -5.83 5.03 21.89
N THR A 37 -5.32 6.24 21.69
CA THR A 37 -4.07 6.49 20.97
C THR A 37 -2.94 6.78 21.95
N SER A 38 -1.73 6.36 21.60
CA SER A 38 -0.51 6.61 22.37
C SER A 38 0.68 6.60 21.43
N TYR A 39 1.79 7.26 21.78
CA TYR A 39 3.04 7.11 21.01
C TYR A 39 3.77 5.83 21.44
N ALA A 40 4.38 5.13 20.49
CA ALA A 40 5.16 3.93 20.80
C ALA A 40 6.45 4.23 21.59
N SER A 41 6.98 5.45 21.47
CA SER A 41 8.13 5.93 22.23
C SER A 41 7.69 6.66 23.49
N ASP A 42 8.14 6.19 24.65
CA ASP A 42 7.84 6.81 25.96
C ASP A 42 8.35 8.24 26.07
N ASN A 43 9.44 8.57 25.37
CA ASN A 43 9.99 9.93 25.34
C ASN A 43 9.09 10.87 24.51
N LEU A 44 8.66 10.42 23.34
CA LEU A 44 7.75 11.19 22.49
C LEU A 44 6.36 11.32 23.12
N ALA A 45 5.90 10.29 23.84
CA ALA A 45 4.61 10.31 24.55
C ALA A 45 4.50 11.42 25.60
N LYS A 46 5.63 11.91 26.15
CA LYS A 46 5.66 13.00 27.13
C LYS A 46 5.62 14.39 26.48
N ALA A 47 6.00 14.49 25.21
CA ALA A 47 6.23 15.76 24.53
C ALA A 47 5.14 16.08 23.49
N LEU A 48 4.65 15.07 22.78
CA LEU A 48 3.79 15.27 21.61
C LEU A 48 2.29 15.24 21.98
N PRO A 49 1.45 16.04 21.29
CA PRO A 49 0.03 16.07 21.55
C PRO A 49 -0.66 14.77 21.13
N LEU A 50 -1.69 14.38 21.88
CA LEU A 50 -2.62 13.31 21.50
C LEU A 50 -4.01 13.86 21.11
N SER A 51 -4.20 15.19 21.15
CA SER A 51 -5.41 15.83 20.64
C SER A 51 -5.46 15.80 19.12
N LYS A 52 -6.65 15.64 18.54
CA LYS A 52 -6.89 15.77 17.10
C LYS A 52 -6.14 14.76 16.23
N VAL A 53 -5.75 13.60 16.78
CA VAL A 53 -5.29 12.48 15.98
C VAL A 53 -6.46 12.05 15.10
N LYS A 54 -6.28 12.12 13.77
CA LYS A 54 -7.30 11.74 12.78
C LYS A 54 -7.50 10.24 12.85
N LEU A 55 -8.73 9.80 13.06
CA LEU A 55 -9.11 8.39 13.07
C LEU A 55 -9.93 8.08 11.81
N THR A 56 -9.54 7.07 11.05
CA THR A 56 -10.31 6.59 9.89
C THR A 56 -10.81 5.17 10.15
N PHE A 57 -12.12 4.97 10.07
CA PHE A 57 -12.79 3.68 10.19
C PHE A 57 -13.36 3.28 8.83
N LYS A 58 -12.79 2.26 8.21
CA LYS A 58 -13.26 1.68 6.95
C LYS A 58 -14.00 0.38 7.22
N ASN A 59 -15.27 0.29 6.84
CA ASN A 59 -16.03 -0.94 6.98
C ASN A 59 -15.63 -1.96 5.89
N ASN A 60 -15.18 -3.14 6.30
CA ASN A 60 -14.65 -4.14 5.38
C ASN A 60 -15.73 -4.86 4.56
N LYS A 61 -17.01 -4.66 4.83
CA LYS A 61 -18.09 -5.23 4.01
C LYS A 61 -18.45 -4.36 2.81
N ASN A 62 -18.48 -3.05 2.98
CA ASN A 62 -18.98 -2.11 1.97
C ASN A 62 -17.99 -0.99 1.59
N ASN A 63 -16.78 -1.00 2.17
CA ASN A 63 -15.74 0.01 1.98
C ASN A 63 -16.13 1.44 2.40
N LYS A 64 -17.22 1.63 3.16
CA LYS A 64 -17.60 2.95 3.67
C LYS A 64 -16.60 3.42 4.72
N GLU A 65 -16.17 4.67 4.59
CA GLU A 65 -15.23 5.31 5.51
C GLU A 65 -15.93 6.37 6.37
N ASN A 66 -15.56 6.43 7.65
CA ASN A 66 -15.93 7.51 8.56
C ASN A 66 -14.66 8.05 9.23
N ILE A 67 -14.58 9.37 9.39
CA ILE A 67 -13.42 10.07 9.92
C ILE A 67 -13.79 10.76 11.23
N TYR A 68 -12.93 10.63 12.24
CA TYR A 68 -13.08 11.23 13.57
C TYR A 68 -11.76 11.83 14.07
N SER A 69 -11.77 12.38 15.28
CA SER A 69 -10.59 12.94 15.92
C SER A 69 -10.58 12.69 17.42
N THR A 70 -9.41 12.43 17.98
CA THR A 70 -9.23 12.23 19.42
C THR A 70 -9.38 13.51 20.23
N GLN A 71 -9.76 13.35 21.50
CA GLN A 71 -9.72 14.38 22.54
C GLN A 71 -8.29 14.59 23.02
N THR A 72 -8.09 15.55 23.93
CA THR A 72 -6.76 15.91 24.47
C THR A 72 -6.04 14.77 25.18
N ASP A 73 -6.77 13.82 25.74
CA ASP A 73 -6.23 12.62 26.39
C ASP A 73 -5.91 11.47 25.42
N GLY A 74 -6.04 11.70 24.10
CA GLY A 74 -5.81 10.69 23.08
C GLY A 74 -6.93 9.69 22.90
N THR A 75 -8.10 9.90 23.52
CA THR A 75 -9.24 9.00 23.41
C THR A 75 -10.31 9.51 22.46
N PHE A 76 -11.06 8.58 21.89
CA PHE A 76 -12.28 8.85 21.14
C PHE A 76 -13.29 7.74 21.41
N SER A 77 -14.56 8.12 21.63
CA SER A 77 -15.63 7.16 21.91
C SER A 77 -16.72 7.29 20.86
N LEU A 78 -17.12 6.16 20.29
CA LEU A 78 -18.31 6.02 19.48
C LEU A 78 -19.43 5.48 20.36
N ASP A 79 -20.53 6.22 20.46
CA ASP A 79 -21.72 5.76 21.17
C ASP A 79 -22.51 4.72 20.36
N SER A 80 -22.29 4.65 19.06
CA SER A 80 -23.02 3.78 18.14
C SER A 80 -22.17 3.45 16.90
N ILE A 81 -21.70 2.21 16.82
CA ILE A 81 -21.11 1.61 15.62
C ILE A 81 -21.72 0.23 15.39
N SER A 82 -22.02 -0.11 14.13
CA SER A 82 -22.55 -1.44 13.80
C SER A 82 -21.47 -2.52 13.97
N PRO A 83 -21.80 -3.68 14.57
CA PRO A 83 -20.91 -4.83 14.60
C PRO A 83 -20.43 -5.22 13.21
N GLY A 84 -19.17 -5.65 13.10
CA GLY A 84 -18.55 -6.00 11.84
C GLY A 84 -17.02 -5.93 11.88
N SER A 85 -16.40 -6.17 10.73
CA SER A 85 -14.95 -6.02 10.55
C SER A 85 -14.63 -4.64 9.98
N TYR A 86 -13.67 -3.96 10.60
CA TYR A 86 -13.23 -2.62 10.21
C TYR A 86 -11.71 -2.56 10.09
N ASP A 87 -11.23 -1.81 9.11
CA ASP A 87 -9.86 -1.33 9.10
C ASP A 87 -9.84 0.04 9.78
N ILE A 88 -9.09 0.13 10.88
CA ILE A 88 -9.03 1.33 11.71
C ILE A 88 -7.60 1.88 11.65
N SER A 89 -7.45 3.17 11.33
CA SER A 89 -6.16 3.85 11.35
C SER A 89 -6.24 5.15 12.14
N ALA A 90 -5.10 5.56 12.67
CA ALA A 90 -4.87 6.82 13.36
C ALA A 90 -3.67 7.51 12.70
N SER A 91 -3.79 8.81 12.43
CA SER A 91 -2.74 9.62 11.83
C SER A 91 -2.69 11.00 12.46
N ILE A 92 -1.49 11.49 12.75
CA ILE A 92 -1.26 12.86 13.15
C ILE A 92 -0.01 13.39 12.45
N GLU A 93 -0.14 14.57 11.85
CA GLU A 93 0.96 15.31 11.27
C GLU A 93 1.32 16.47 12.21
N ILE A 94 2.60 16.57 12.54
CA ILE A 94 3.13 17.63 13.39
C ILE A 94 4.09 18.46 12.55
N SER A 95 3.90 19.79 12.55
CA SER A 95 4.74 20.68 11.75
C SER A 95 6.21 20.61 12.20
N ALA A 96 7.15 20.82 11.28
CA ALA A 96 8.58 20.77 11.58
C ALA A 96 8.98 21.66 12.78
N SER A 97 8.44 22.90 12.81
CA SER A 97 8.68 23.87 13.87
C SER A 97 8.07 23.45 15.21
N GLU A 98 6.85 22.93 15.20
CA GLU A 98 6.17 22.46 16.41
C GLU A 98 6.87 21.23 16.97
N TYR A 99 7.21 20.26 16.11
CA TYR A 99 7.96 19.08 16.50
C TYR A 99 9.28 19.45 17.17
N SER A 100 10.08 20.30 16.51
CA SER A 100 11.37 20.76 17.04
C SER A 100 11.21 21.50 18.37
N THR A 101 10.12 22.25 18.54
CA THR A 101 9.83 22.97 19.79
C THR A 101 9.44 22.02 20.93
N LEU A 102 8.65 20.98 20.63
CA LEU A 102 8.16 20.03 21.62
C LEU A 102 9.23 19.00 22.04
N THR A 103 10.07 18.55 21.11
CA THR A 103 11.04 17.46 21.35
C THR A 103 12.47 17.95 21.55
N GLY A 104 12.81 19.15 21.07
CA GLY A 104 14.17 19.65 20.98
C GLY A 104 14.97 19.09 19.80
N GLU A 105 14.39 18.22 18.97
CA GLU A 105 15.04 17.64 17.79
C GLU A 105 14.74 18.48 16.54
N THR A 106 15.79 19.00 15.91
CA THR A 106 15.61 19.79 14.68
C THR A 106 15.27 18.89 13.50
N VAL A 107 14.10 19.11 12.92
CA VAL A 107 13.65 18.45 11.69
C VAL A 107 13.37 19.48 10.60
N SER A 108 13.64 19.14 9.34
CA SER A 108 13.46 20.04 8.20
C SER A 108 12.09 19.87 7.50
N LYS A 109 11.27 18.93 7.94
CA LYS A 109 9.96 18.58 7.37
C LYS A 109 8.97 18.20 8.47
N ASN A 110 7.69 18.23 8.15
CA ASN A 110 6.64 17.74 9.04
C ASN A 110 6.85 16.25 9.34
N VAL A 111 6.47 15.83 10.55
CA VAL A 111 6.60 14.45 10.99
C VAL A 111 5.20 13.85 11.08
N VAL A 112 4.97 12.78 10.32
CA VAL A 112 3.70 12.05 10.32
C VAL A 112 3.84 10.79 11.16
N PHE A 113 2.94 10.63 12.13
CA PHE A 113 2.82 9.44 12.95
C PHE A 113 1.57 8.67 12.57
N ASN A 114 1.71 7.36 12.39
CA ASN A 114 0.61 6.49 12.06
C ASN A 114 0.49 5.29 13.00
N ALA A 115 -0.73 4.79 13.11
CA ALA A 115 -1.05 3.51 13.71
C ALA A 115 -2.25 2.91 12.96
N SER A 116 -2.34 1.58 12.95
CA SER A 116 -3.47 0.92 12.30
C SER A 116 -3.68 -0.49 12.82
N GLU A 117 -4.93 -0.94 12.82
CA GLU A 117 -5.29 -2.35 12.95
C GLU A 117 -6.21 -2.72 11.78
N LYS A 118 -5.75 -3.65 10.95
CA LYS A 118 -6.52 -4.18 9.83
C LYS A 118 -7.47 -5.27 10.34
N ALA A 119 -8.68 -5.30 9.81
CA ALA A 119 -9.70 -6.30 10.07
C ALA A 119 -10.08 -6.45 11.54
N ARG A 120 -10.08 -5.34 12.30
CA ARG A 120 -10.59 -5.29 13.67
C ARG A 120 -12.05 -5.73 13.70
N THR A 121 -12.34 -6.81 14.43
CA THR A 121 -13.72 -7.26 14.66
C THR A 121 -14.33 -6.48 15.83
N ILE A 122 -15.44 -5.79 15.55
CA ILE A 122 -16.34 -5.20 16.53
C ILE A 122 -17.53 -6.15 16.68
N THR A 123 -17.78 -6.64 17.89
CA THR A 123 -18.85 -7.62 18.15
C THR A 123 -20.13 -6.91 18.61
N ILE A 124 -21.12 -7.68 19.07
CA ILE A 124 -22.37 -7.16 19.64
C ILE A 124 -22.23 -6.71 21.11
N GLU A 125 -21.01 -6.70 21.66
CA GLU A 125 -20.75 -6.32 23.05
C GLU A 125 -20.39 -4.83 23.17
N ASN A 126 -20.89 -4.17 24.22
CA ASN A 126 -20.50 -2.80 24.56
C ASN A 126 -19.16 -2.74 25.30
N GLY A 127 -18.53 -1.56 25.29
CA GLY A 127 -17.31 -1.30 26.07
C GLY A 127 -16.04 -1.85 25.45
N GLN A 128 -16.10 -2.29 24.18
CA GLN A 128 -14.93 -2.71 23.43
C GLN A 128 -13.99 -1.55 23.19
N SER A 129 -12.69 -1.83 23.17
CA SER A 129 -11.67 -0.84 22.87
C SER A 129 -10.55 -1.36 21.98
N ILE A 130 -9.83 -0.41 21.38
CA ILE A 130 -8.61 -0.62 20.62
C ILE A 130 -7.54 0.37 21.07
N HIS A 131 -6.30 -0.11 21.18
CA HIS A 131 -5.13 0.70 21.48
C HIS A 131 -4.27 0.83 20.24
N LEU A 132 -4.14 2.05 19.73
CA LEU A 132 -3.35 2.37 18.54
C LEU A 132 -2.06 3.09 18.94
N LYS A 133 -0.92 2.42 18.74
CA LYS A 133 0.41 2.95 19.03
C LYS A 133 0.99 3.66 17.82
N LEU A 134 1.04 4.98 17.88
CA LEU A 134 1.55 5.90 16.87
C LEU A 134 3.07 5.76 16.72
N ILE A 135 3.51 5.53 15.48
CA ILE A 135 4.92 5.37 15.09
C ILE A 135 5.18 6.30 13.90
N ALA A 136 6.31 7.01 13.93
CA ALA A 136 6.74 7.83 12.79
C ALA A 136 7.16 6.95 11.61
N GLY A 137 6.75 7.34 10.41
CA GLY A 137 7.21 6.74 9.16
C GLY A 137 8.35 7.52 8.50
N PRO A 138 9.03 6.93 7.50
CA PRO A 138 10.00 7.68 6.70
C PRO A 138 9.28 8.80 5.93
N THR A 139 9.95 9.94 5.73
CA THR A 139 9.48 11.00 4.82
C THR A 139 10.58 11.28 3.80
N GLY A 140 10.51 10.56 2.68
CA GLY A 140 11.53 10.54 1.65
C GLY A 140 11.48 11.71 0.66
N PRO A 141 12.59 12.05 -0.02
CA PRO A 141 12.54 12.92 -1.19
C PRO A 141 12.05 12.18 -2.45
N TRP A 142 12.08 10.85 -2.45
CA TRP A 142 11.50 9.98 -3.47
C TRP A 142 10.16 9.43 -3.00
N VAL A 143 9.19 9.36 -3.90
CA VAL A 143 7.87 8.78 -3.63
C VAL A 143 7.39 7.96 -4.83
N ILE A 144 6.76 6.80 -4.61
CA ILE A 144 6.07 5.99 -5.61
C ILE A 144 4.81 6.73 -6.08
N LYS A 145 4.81 7.24 -7.29
CA LYS A 145 3.72 8.08 -7.80
C LYS A 145 2.58 7.27 -8.40
N GLN A 146 2.87 6.24 -9.18
CA GLN A 146 1.85 5.44 -9.84
C GLN A 146 2.28 3.98 -9.88
N ILE A 147 1.34 3.08 -9.59
CA ILE A 147 1.55 1.64 -9.73
C ILE A 147 0.44 1.11 -10.61
N TYR A 148 0.80 0.68 -11.81
CA TYR A 148 -0.11 0.02 -12.71
C TYR A 148 0.12 -1.49 -12.64
N PHE A 149 -0.46 -2.11 -11.61
CA PHE A 149 -0.41 -3.56 -11.42
C PHE A 149 -1.60 -4.28 -12.05
N ALA A 150 -2.74 -3.63 -12.25
CA ALA A 150 -3.97 -4.32 -12.65
C ALA A 150 -3.88 -4.96 -14.04
N GLY A 151 -3.05 -4.40 -14.93
CA GLY A 151 -3.07 -4.74 -16.35
C GLY A 151 -4.38 -4.32 -17.03
N SER A 152 -4.44 -4.55 -18.33
CA SER A 152 -5.58 -4.28 -19.20
C SER A 152 -6.32 -5.56 -19.58
N ASN A 153 -7.41 -5.44 -20.33
CA ASN A 153 -8.25 -6.57 -20.71
C ASN A 153 -7.43 -7.74 -21.30
N THR A 154 -7.71 -8.97 -20.85
CA THR A 154 -6.93 -10.18 -21.21
C THR A 154 -7.08 -10.62 -22.66
N THR A 155 -8.12 -10.17 -23.35
CA THR A 155 -8.45 -10.59 -24.73
C THR A 155 -8.27 -9.46 -25.74
N THR A 156 -8.68 -8.25 -25.38
CA THR A 156 -8.63 -7.08 -26.28
C THR A 156 -7.52 -6.10 -25.95
N GLY A 157 -7.00 -6.11 -24.71
CA GLY A 157 -5.89 -5.27 -24.28
C GLY A 157 -4.54 -6.01 -24.27
N ALA A 158 -3.60 -5.50 -23.48
CA ALA A 158 -2.27 -6.06 -23.29
C ALA A 158 -2.19 -7.08 -22.14
N SER A 159 -3.31 -7.41 -21.48
CA SER A 159 -3.31 -8.27 -20.28
C SER A 159 -2.40 -7.66 -19.20
N PHE A 160 -1.44 -8.40 -18.66
CA PHE A 160 -0.47 -7.87 -17.69
C PHE A 160 0.72 -7.15 -18.35
N ARG A 161 0.92 -7.22 -19.67
CA ARG A 161 2.19 -6.81 -20.32
C ARG A 161 2.49 -5.31 -20.25
N ASP A 162 1.48 -4.51 -19.96
CA ASP A 162 1.54 -3.06 -19.93
C ASP A 162 1.76 -2.50 -18.52
N GLN A 163 2.19 -3.31 -17.55
CA GLN A 163 2.43 -2.89 -16.18
C GLN A 163 3.67 -1.98 -16.04
N PHE A 164 3.64 -1.08 -15.06
CA PHE A 164 4.77 -0.24 -14.67
C PHE A 164 4.69 0.27 -13.23
N ILE A 165 5.83 0.72 -12.71
CA ILE A 165 5.96 1.51 -11.48
C ILE A 165 6.60 2.85 -11.82
N GLU A 166 6.01 3.95 -11.36
CA GLU A 166 6.53 5.30 -11.54
C GLU A 166 6.95 5.88 -10.19
N ILE A 167 8.17 6.43 -10.15
CA ILE A 167 8.77 7.03 -8.96
C ILE A 167 9.06 8.51 -9.23
N TYR A 168 8.76 9.36 -8.27
CA TYR A 168 8.75 10.81 -8.40
C TYR A 168 9.72 11.47 -7.44
N ASN A 169 10.44 12.49 -7.93
CA ASN A 169 11.22 13.38 -7.09
C ASN A 169 10.28 14.44 -6.49
N ASN A 170 9.83 14.17 -5.26
CA ASN A 170 8.94 15.05 -4.50
C ASN A 170 9.69 16.20 -3.80
N SER A 171 11.01 16.26 -3.94
CA SER A 171 11.85 17.31 -3.34
C SER A 171 11.97 18.54 -4.25
N ASP A 172 12.59 19.59 -3.73
CA ASP A 172 12.96 20.83 -4.42
C ASP A 172 14.39 20.80 -5.01
N SER A 173 15.09 19.67 -4.90
CA SER A 173 16.46 19.49 -5.37
C SER A 173 16.58 18.38 -6.41
N VAL A 174 17.63 18.42 -7.24
CA VAL A 174 17.93 17.31 -8.16
C VAL A 174 18.34 16.08 -7.36
N LEU A 175 17.64 14.97 -7.59
CA LEU A 175 18.01 13.67 -7.03
C LEU A 175 18.62 12.79 -8.11
N TYR A 176 19.36 11.76 -7.72
CA TYR A 176 19.94 10.80 -8.65
C TYR A 176 19.31 9.41 -8.46
N ALA A 177 18.78 8.84 -9.54
CA ALA A 177 18.09 7.57 -9.53
C ALA A 177 19.07 6.38 -9.38
N ASP A 178 20.35 6.55 -9.70
CA ASP A 178 21.40 5.54 -9.56
C ASP A 178 21.37 4.80 -8.21
N SER A 179 21.36 3.47 -8.21
CA SER A 179 21.24 2.64 -6.99
C SER A 179 19.95 2.85 -6.19
N LEU A 180 18.88 3.35 -6.82
CA LEU A 180 17.53 3.27 -6.25
C LEU A 180 17.00 1.84 -6.47
N TYR A 181 16.60 1.21 -5.38
CA TYR A 181 16.07 -0.15 -5.40
C TYR A 181 14.55 -0.11 -5.38
N ILE A 182 13.92 -1.02 -6.14
CA ILE A 182 12.48 -1.24 -6.18
C ILE A 182 12.23 -2.70 -5.79
N GLY A 183 11.42 -2.91 -4.75
CA GLY A 183 11.13 -4.24 -4.23
C GLY A 183 9.63 -4.52 -4.18
N GLU A 184 9.24 -5.73 -4.54
CA GLU A 184 7.88 -6.23 -4.31
C GLU A 184 7.86 -7.01 -2.99
N ALA A 185 7.33 -6.36 -1.95
CA ALA A 185 7.17 -6.90 -0.61
C ALA A 185 6.13 -8.03 -0.61
N LEU A 186 6.56 -9.19 -0.15
CA LEU A 186 5.77 -10.40 -0.11
C LEU A 186 5.15 -10.65 1.26
N GLY A 187 4.11 -11.47 1.26
CA GLY A 187 3.46 -11.94 2.47
C GLY A 187 2.46 -13.03 2.15
N ILE A 188 1.72 -13.47 3.17
CA ILE A 188 0.76 -14.56 3.07
C ILE A 188 -0.32 -14.20 2.04
N GLN A 189 -0.39 -15.02 0.99
CA GLN A 189 -1.41 -14.94 -0.05
C GLN A 189 -2.57 -15.91 0.20
N ASN A 190 -2.28 -17.03 0.87
CA ASN A 190 -3.26 -18.05 1.21
C ASN A 190 -3.55 -18.06 2.72
N PHE A 191 -4.74 -17.60 3.08
CA PHE A 191 -5.20 -17.54 4.46
C PHE A 191 -5.53 -18.87 5.10
N THR A 192 -5.84 -19.89 4.31
CA THR A 192 -6.23 -21.20 4.81
C THR A 192 -5.03 -22.12 5.04
N ALA A 193 -3.83 -21.67 4.68
CA ALA A 193 -2.60 -22.43 4.92
C ALA A 193 -2.33 -22.57 6.43
N VAL A 194 -2.35 -23.83 6.90
CA VAL A 194 -2.11 -24.22 8.30
C VAL A 194 -0.66 -24.64 8.58
N ASN A 195 0.18 -24.72 7.55
CA ASN A 195 1.55 -25.20 7.60
C ASN A 195 2.61 -24.08 7.74
N ILE A 196 2.19 -22.90 8.21
CA ILE A 196 2.99 -21.66 8.26
C ILE A 196 2.93 -21.09 9.68
N TYR A 197 4.06 -20.62 10.21
CA TYR A 197 4.07 -19.83 11.44
C TYR A 197 3.52 -18.42 11.18
N ARG A 198 2.57 -18.00 12.02
CA ARG A 198 1.84 -16.74 11.86
C ARG A 198 1.95 -15.85 13.10
N GLN A 199 2.04 -14.56 12.86
CA GLN A 199 1.88 -13.52 13.87
C GLN A 199 0.39 -13.30 14.20
N PRO A 200 0.05 -12.59 15.29
CA PRO A 200 -1.34 -12.24 15.62
C PRO A 200 -2.08 -11.47 14.52
N ASN A 201 -1.37 -10.67 13.72
CA ASN A 201 -1.91 -9.98 12.54
C ASN A 201 -2.14 -10.91 11.32
N SER A 202 -2.01 -12.22 11.51
CA SER A 202 -2.14 -13.28 10.50
C SER A 202 -1.09 -13.28 9.38
N GLN A 203 -0.05 -12.45 9.47
CA GLN A 203 1.10 -12.43 8.55
C GLN A 203 2.15 -13.50 8.95
N TYR A 204 3.11 -13.79 8.08
CA TYR A 204 4.27 -14.64 8.39
C TYR A 204 4.97 -14.23 9.69
N ASP A 205 5.32 -15.20 10.53
CA ASP A 205 6.26 -15.01 11.65
C ASP A 205 7.67 -15.38 11.19
N TRP A 206 8.39 -14.40 10.66
CA TRP A 206 9.75 -14.58 10.14
C TRP A 206 10.77 -14.95 11.20
N SER A 207 10.50 -14.69 12.48
CA SER A 207 11.36 -15.15 13.59
C SER A 207 11.49 -16.68 13.65
N LYS A 208 10.57 -17.40 13.00
CA LYS A 208 10.55 -18.87 12.88
C LYS A 208 11.14 -19.40 11.57
N SER A 209 11.65 -18.53 10.70
CA SER A 209 12.29 -18.98 9.47
C SER A 209 13.61 -19.71 9.77
N GLN A 210 13.91 -20.74 8.98
CA GLN A 210 15.12 -21.52 9.15
C GLN A 210 16.38 -20.65 8.98
N GLY A 211 17.22 -20.63 10.02
CA GLY A 211 18.46 -19.86 10.05
C GLY A 211 18.31 -18.40 10.46
N MET A 212 17.10 -17.96 10.84
CA MET A 212 16.87 -16.60 11.33
C MET A 212 17.60 -16.35 12.67
N PRO A 213 18.38 -15.26 12.82
CA PRO A 213 18.99 -14.90 14.09
C PRO A 213 17.94 -14.60 15.17
N THR A 214 18.25 -14.95 16.42
CA THR A 214 17.34 -14.78 17.56
C THR A 214 17.44 -13.42 18.25
N ASN A 215 18.45 -12.62 17.89
CA ASN A 215 18.78 -11.33 18.51
C ASN A 215 18.29 -10.12 17.69
N ILE A 216 17.35 -10.33 16.78
CA ILE A 216 16.76 -9.28 15.93
C ILE A 216 15.25 -9.36 15.97
N ASP A 217 14.57 -8.24 15.71
CA ASP A 217 13.13 -8.25 15.44
C ASP A 217 12.87 -8.51 13.95
N ALA A 218 12.90 -9.79 13.57
CA ALA A 218 12.73 -10.22 12.18
C ALA A 218 11.41 -9.78 11.53
N ASN A 219 10.40 -9.38 12.33
CA ASN A 219 9.05 -9.06 11.88
C ASN A 219 8.79 -7.56 11.79
N ASN A 220 9.42 -6.74 12.65
CA ASN A 220 9.21 -5.29 12.68
C ASN A 220 10.36 -4.48 12.06
N ASP A 221 11.58 -5.01 12.06
CA ASP A 221 12.76 -4.30 11.56
C ASP A 221 13.06 -4.56 10.08
N TYR A 222 12.30 -5.43 9.40
CA TYR A 222 12.61 -5.88 8.04
C TYR A 222 11.37 -6.06 7.16
N VAL A 223 11.57 -5.93 5.85
CA VAL A 223 10.63 -6.30 4.78
C VAL A 223 11.27 -7.37 3.91
N TYR A 224 10.47 -8.34 3.44
CA TYR A 224 10.96 -9.45 2.62
C TYR A 224 10.42 -9.30 1.19
N THR A 225 11.31 -9.40 0.19
CA THR A 225 10.97 -9.11 -1.21
C THR A 225 11.11 -10.33 -2.12
N ARG A 226 10.12 -10.55 -3.01
CA ARG A 226 10.15 -11.65 -4.00
C ARG A 226 10.76 -11.23 -5.34
N ALA A 227 10.60 -9.97 -5.69
CA ALA A 227 11.30 -9.32 -6.79
C ALA A 227 12.06 -8.12 -6.23
N LEU A 228 13.29 -7.92 -6.70
CA LEU A 228 14.17 -6.86 -6.26
C LEU A 228 15.00 -6.37 -7.45
N LEU A 229 14.78 -5.12 -7.80
CA LEU A 229 15.36 -4.44 -8.95
C LEU A 229 16.18 -3.26 -8.47
N MET A 230 17.21 -2.89 -9.22
CA MET A 230 18.02 -1.70 -8.94
C MET A 230 18.23 -0.90 -10.23
N ILE A 231 18.01 0.41 -10.15
CA ILE A 231 18.43 1.32 -11.22
C ILE A 231 19.96 1.35 -11.26
N PRO A 232 20.61 0.99 -12.39
CA PRO A 232 22.07 0.98 -12.47
C PRO A 232 22.63 2.41 -12.45
N GLY A 233 23.95 2.54 -12.49
CA GLY A 233 24.62 3.83 -12.71
C GLY A 233 25.81 4.08 -11.79
N THR A 234 26.48 5.21 -12.02
CA THR A 234 27.73 5.61 -11.36
C THR A 234 27.53 6.49 -10.13
N GLY A 235 26.27 6.77 -9.78
CA GLY A 235 25.87 7.64 -8.66
C GLY A 235 25.40 9.02 -9.11
N LYS A 236 25.72 9.43 -10.35
CA LYS A 236 25.27 10.71 -10.94
C LYS A 236 24.78 10.59 -12.39
N GLN A 237 24.59 9.38 -12.89
CA GLN A 237 24.28 9.13 -14.29
C GLN A 237 22.82 9.49 -14.62
N TYR A 238 21.91 9.32 -13.66
CA TYR A 238 20.47 9.48 -13.87
C TYR A 238 19.90 10.59 -12.98
N PRO A 239 20.13 11.88 -13.30
CA PRO A 239 19.54 12.99 -12.56
C PRO A 239 18.04 13.11 -12.84
N VAL A 240 17.24 13.27 -11.79
CA VAL A 240 15.80 13.52 -11.85
C VAL A 240 15.52 14.89 -11.24
N GLN A 241 15.00 15.78 -12.07
CA GLN A 241 14.69 17.16 -11.67
C GLN A 241 13.57 17.20 -10.61
N PRO A 242 13.53 18.25 -9.77
CA PRO A 242 12.39 18.52 -8.89
C PRO A 242 11.09 18.45 -9.67
N GLY A 243 10.16 17.62 -9.20
CA GLY A 243 8.86 17.51 -9.81
C GLY A 243 8.79 16.64 -11.07
N ASN A 244 9.85 15.89 -11.39
CA ASN A 244 9.87 14.90 -12.46
C ASN A 244 9.84 13.47 -11.89
N SER A 245 9.48 12.51 -12.76
CA SER A 245 9.47 11.08 -12.45
C SER A 245 10.38 10.28 -13.35
N ILE A 246 10.64 9.05 -12.90
CA ILE A 246 11.13 7.94 -13.70
C ILE A 246 10.03 6.88 -13.80
N VAL A 247 9.93 6.25 -14.97
CA VAL A 247 9.01 5.15 -15.25
C VAL A 247 9.82 3.87 -15.46
N LEU A 248 9.57 2.86 -14.63
CA LEU A 248 10.06 1.50 -14.79
C LEU A 248 8.96 0.63 -15.39
N ALA A 249 9.07 0.31 -16.67
CA ALA A 249 8.16 -0.59 -17.36
C ALA A 249 8.50 -2.06 -17.08
N GLN A 250 7.50 -2.94 -17.16
CA GLN A 250 7.76 -4.37 -17.36
C GLN A 250 8.57 -4.56 -18.66
N THR A 251 7.95 -4.17 -19.79
CA THR A 251 8.56 -4.16 -21.12
C THR A 251 8.29 -2.80 -21.75
N ALA A 252 9.34 -2.07 -22.11
CA ALA A 252 9.26 -0.70 -22.60
C ALA A 252 8.94 -0.65 -24.10
N VAL A 253 7.74 -1.08 -24.47
CA VAL A 253 7.23 -1.03 -25.85
C VAL A 253 5.91 -0.28 -25.94
N ASN A 254 5.52 0.07 -27.16
CA ASN A 254 4.20 0.63 -27.39
C ASN A 254 3.15 -0.48 -27.42
N HIS A 255 2.52 -0.78 -26.29
CA HIS A 255 1.50 -1.85 -26.19
C HIS A 255 0.21 -1.52 -26.95
N LYS A 256 0.05 -0.28 -27.45
CA LYS A 256 -1.04 0.15 -28.33
C LYS A 256 -0.81 -0.24 -29.80
N ALA A 257 0.42 -0.65 -30.15
CA ALA A 257 0.81 -1.05 -31.49
C ALA A 257 1.27 -2.53 -31.50
N PRO A 258 1.20 -3.22 -32.65
CA PRO A 258 1.80 -4.53 -32.79
C PRO A 258 3.32 -4.51 -32.58
N PHE A 259 3.85 -5.50 -31.86
CA PHE A 259 5.29 -5.77 -31.73
C PHE A 259 5.57 -7.27 -31.90
N THR A 260 6.81 -7.62 -32.24
CA THR A 260 7.20 -9.02 -32.45
C THR A 260 7.83 -9.58 -31.19
N GLY A 261 7.26 -10.66 -30.66
CA GLY A 261 7.82 -11.39 -29.53
C GLY A 261 9.09 -12.16 -29.90
N SER A 262 9.81 -12.63 -28.88
CA SER A 262 11.04 -13.42 -29.07
C SER A 262 10.82 -14.76 -29.79
N ASP A 263 9.57 -15.23 -29.87
CA ASP A 263 9.17 -16.40 -30.67
C ASP A 263 8.84 -16.08 -32.14
N GLY A 264 9.06 -14.84 -32.57
CA GLY A 264 8.78 -14.36 -33.92
C GLY A 264 7.30 -14.07 -34.21
N LYS A 265 6.41 -14.25 -33.23
CA LYS A 265 4.97 -13.97 -33.41
C LYS A 265 4.65 -12.51 -33.11
N VAL A 266 3.67 -11.99 -33.82
CA VAL A 266 3.14 -10.65 -33.57
C VAL A 266 2.24 -10.68 -32.33
N ILE A 267 2.52 -9.79 -31.38
CA ILE A 267 1.72 -9.50 -30.21
C ILE A 267 1.08 -8.13 -30.44
N ALA A 268 -0.24 -8.04 -30.33
CA ALA A 268 -0.97 -6.79 -30.54
C ALA A 268 -2.20 -6.73 -29.63
N ALA A 269 -2.50 -5.54 -29.10
CA ALA A 269 -3.80 -5.25 -28.52
C ALA A 269 -4.85 -5.10 -29.65
N ARG A 270 -6.04 -5.67 -29.46
CA ARG A 270 -7.16 -5.51 -30.40
C ARG A 270 -7.86 -4.17 -30.22
N ASP A 271 -7.88 -3.67 -28.99
CA ASP A 271 -8.40 -2.36 -28.62
C ASP A 271 -7.29 -1.53 -27.96
N PRO A 272 -6.61 -0.68 -28.74
CA PRO A 272 -5.55 0.19 -28.23
C PRO A 272 -6.02 1.21 -27.17
N SER A 273 -7.32 1.45 -27.01
CA SER A 273 -7.84 2.39 -26.01
C SER A 273 -7.80 1.84 -24.59
N LEU A 274 -7.63 0.52 -24.44
CA LEU A 274 -7.58 -0.17 -23.15
C LEU A 274 -6.17 -0.32 -22.60
N THR A 275 -5.14 0.08 -23.34
CA THR A 275 -3.74 -0.10 -22.95
C THR A 275 -2.93 1.17 -23.21
N ILE A 276 -1.66 1.15 -22.85
CA ILE A 276 -0.79 2.32 -22.78
C ILE A 276 0.47 2.13 -23.62
N ASP A 277 1.14 3.24 -23.92
CA ASP A 277 2.43 3.23 -24.57
C ASP A 277 3.53 3.35 -23.51
N LEU A 278 4.38 2.33 -23.39
CA LEU A 278 5.54 2.31 -22.50
C LEU A 278 6.87 2.43 -23.24
N SER A 279 6.88 2.69 -24.55
CA SER A 279 8.12 2.85 -25.33
C SER A 279 8.96 4.05 -24.90
N GLY A 280 8.35 5.01 -24.20
CA GLY A 280 9.01 6.16 -23.58
C GLY A 280 9.31 5.99 -22.09
N ALA A 281 9.36 4.76 -21.57
CA ALA A 281 9.81 4.51 -20.19
C ALA A 281 11.29 4.88 -20.01
N ASP A 282 11.69 5.19 -18.79
CA ASP A 282 13.08 5.53 -18.46
C ASP A 282 13.94 4.28 -18.25
N PHE A 283 13.31 3.21 -17.78
CA PHE A 283 13.92 1.90 -17.58
C PHE A 283 12.93 0.77 -17.87
N GLU A 284 13.45 -0.42 -18.12
CA GLU A 284 12.66 -1.66 -18.19
C GLU A 284 13.28 -2.81 -17.40
N ALA A 285 12.49 -3.88 -17.18
CA ALA A 285 12.89 -5.05 -16.43
C ALA A 285 12.96 -6.30 -17.32
N TYR A 286 14.00 -6.39 -18.14
CA TYR A 286 14.23 -7.52 -19.03
C TYR A 286 14.72 -8.78 -18.28
N TYR A 287 13.85 -9.77 -18.11
CA TYR A 287 14.15 -10.98 -17.33
C TYR A 287 14.72 -12.13 -18.16
N ALA A 288 14.54 -12.10 -19.47
CA ALA A 288 14.88 -13.21 -20.35
C ALA A 288 16.29 -13.79 -20.19
N PRO A 289 17.35 -13.00 -19.95
CA PRO A 289 18.69 -13.54 -19.74
C PRO A 289 18.84 -14.43 -18.49
N PHE A 290 17.94 -14.32 -17.52
CA PHE A 290 17.97 -15.08 -16.26
C PHE A 290 17.11 -16.34 -16.29
N LEU A 291 16.39 -16.58 -17.40
CA LEU A 291 15.34 -17.59 -17.46
C LEU A 291 15.64 -18.66 -18.52
N PRO A 292 15.41 -19.96 -18.23
CA PRO A 292 15.51 -20.99 -19.25
C PRO A 292 14.38 -20.90 -20.28
N ARG A 293 13.24 -20.29 -19.90
CA ARG A 293 12.03 -20.16 -20.72
C ARG A 293 11.29 -18.86 -20.38
N PRO A 294 11.73 -17.70 -20.91
CA PRO A 294 11.04 -16.43 -20.71
C PRO A 294 9.71 -16.36 -21.46
N LEU A 295 8.86 -15.40 -21.09
CA LEU A 295 7.69 -15.08 -21.90
C LEU A 295 8.13 -14.53 -23.26
N ALA A 296 7.39 -14.86 -24.32
CA ALA A 296 7.66 -14.33 -25.65
C ALA A 296 7.53 -12.79 -25.72
N SER A 297 6.78 -12.20 -24.79
CA SER A 297 6.61 -10.75 -24.66
C SER A 297 7.75 -10.04 -23.92
N ASP A 298 8.56 -10.76 -23.16
CA ASP A 298 9.73 -10.21 -22.47
C ASP A 298 10.86 -10.04 -23.49
N ILE A 299 10.82 -8.90 -24.19
CA ILE A 299 11.78 -8.52 -25.23
C ILE A 299 12.55 -7.28 -24.78
N ASP A 300 13.81 -7.20 -25.19
CA ASP A 300 14.68 -6.06 -24.89
C ASP A 300 14.41 -4.91 -25.86
N ASN A 301 14.12 -3.72 -25.33
CA ASN A 301 14.13 -2.48 -26.08
C ASN A 301 15.52 -1.83 -25.95
N PRO A 302 16.38 -1.90 -26.99
CA PRO A 302 17.75 -1.41 -26.91
C PRO A 302 17.87 0.11 -26.71
N LEU A 303 16.78 0.87 -26.82
CA LEU A 303 16.74 2.31 -26.55
C LEU A 303 16.42 2.65 -25.10
N VAL A 304 16.00 1.67 -24.29
CA VAL A 304 15.63 1.85 -22.89
C VAL A 304 16.58 1.04 -22.01
N PRO A 305 17.29 1.66 -21.05
CA PRO A 305 18.19 0.93 -20.17
C PRO A 305 17.47 -0.11 -19.31
N ASN A 306 18.07 -1.29 -19.21
CA ASN A 306 17.62 -2.33 -18.28
C ASN A 306 18.00 -2.00 -16.83
N VAL A 307 17.12 -2.34 -15.88
CA VAL A 307 17.47 -2.39 -14.46
C VAL A 307 18.30 -3.62 -14.14
N ASP A 308 19.10 -3.55 -13.08
CA ASP A 308 19.76 -4.74 -12.52
C ASP A 308 18.73 -5.59 -11.75
N VAL A 309 18.61 -6.87 -12.12
CA VAL A 309 17.68 -7.82 -11.50
C VAL A 309 18.39 -8.63 -10.42
N LEU A 310 18.19 -8.27 -9.14
CA LEU A 310 18.82 -8.95 -8.00
C LEU A 310 18.00 -10.14 -7.49
N SER A 311 16.68 -10.09 -7.70
CA SER A 311 15.72 -11.16 -7.42
C SER A 311 14.56 -11.02 -8.38
N TYR A 312 14.04 -12.15 -8.86
CA TYR A 312 12.87 -12.19 -9.74
C TYR A 312 11.89 -13.26 -9.29
N ASN A 313 10.63 -13.11 -9.71
CA ASN A 313 9.58 -14.09 -9.52
C ASN A 313 8.81 -14.23 -10.83
N GLY A 314 8.65 -15.47 -11.31
CA GLY A 314 8.00 -15.75 -12.59
C GLY A 314 8.96 -15.66 -13.77
N THR A 315 8.40 -15.54 -14.97
CA THR A 315 9.13 -15.57 -16.24
C THR A 315 9.19 -14.20 -16.95
N ASP A 316 8.85 -13.14 -16.23
CA ASP A 316 8.77 -11.73 -16.63
C ASP A 316 8.54 -10.89 -15.35
N LEU A 317 8.72 -9.56 -15.37
CA LEU A 317 8.30 -8.68 -14.27
C LEU A 317 6.76 -8.55 -14.28
N ILE A 318 6.09 -9.44 -13.56
CA ILE A 318 4.63 -9.37 -13.38
C ILE A 318 4.33 -8.88 -11.97
N LEU A 319 3.92 -7.61 -11.88
CA LEU A 319 3.31 -7.07 -10.67
C LEU A 319 2.02 -7.86 -10.42
N GLU A 320 1.78 -8.33 -9.18
CA GLU A 320 0.62 -9.21 -8.94
C GLU A 320 -0.69 -8.50 -9.31
N THR A 321 -1.38 -9.02 -10.33
CA THR A 321 -2.50 -8.29 -10.97
C THR A 321 -3.67 -8.04 -10.04
N SER A 322 -3.86 -8.90 -9.02
CA SER A 322 -4.89 -8.73 -7.99
C SER A 322 -4.56 -7.66 -6.95
N GLY A 323 -3.39 -7.04 -7.02
CA GLY A 323 -2.96 -6.02 -6.09
C GLY A 323 -2.76 -6.57 -4.68
N ARG A 324 -2.26 -7.79 -4.51
CA ARG A 324 -2.04 -8.38 -3.17
C ARG A 324 -0.61 -8.27 -2.69
N MET A 325 0.17 -7.35 -3.26
CA MET A 325 1.59 -7.13 -2.92
C MET A 325 1.80 -5.76 -2.25
N GLY A 326 2.96 -5.59 -1.61
CA GLY A 326 3.45 -4.28 -1.20
C GLY A 326 4.59 -3.88 -2.11
N TYR A 327 4.84 -2.58 -2.26
CA TYR A 327 5.93 -2.05 -3.07
C TYR A 327 6.78 -1.15 -2.19
N ILE A 328 8.10 -1.31 -2.25
CA ILE A 328 9.04 -0.49 -1.50
C ILE A 328 10.05 0.12 -2.45
N ILE A 329 10.48 1.33 -2.13
CA ILE A 329 11.69 1.92 -2.71
C ILE A 329 12.67 2.27 -1.62
N PHE A 330 13.95 2.06 -1.88
CA PHE A 330 15.00 2.29 -0.89
C PHE A 330 16.35 2.63 -1.52
N LYS A 331 17.24 3.21 -0.73
CA LYS A 331 18.66 3.39 -1.07
C LYS A 331 19.49 2.60 -0.07
N ASN A 332 20.60 2.05 -0.55
CA ASN A 332 21.59 1.43 0.32
C ASN A 332 22.38 2.53 1.07
N PRO A 333 22.45 2.53 2.41
CA PRO A 333 23.27 3.48 3.16
C PRO A 333 24.79 3.22 3.05
N GLY A 334 25.21 2.16 2.35
CA GLY A 334 26.62 1.88 2.03
C GLY A 334 27.35 0.98 3.03
N THR A 335 26.64 0.36 3.98
CA THR A 335 27.24 -0.54 4.97
C THR A 335 27.49 -1.95 4.43
N THR A 336 26.53 -2.50 3.69
CA THR A 336 26.59 -3.83 3.08
C THR A 336 26.00 -3.74 1.67
N ALA A 337 26.62 -4.36 0.67
CA ALA A 337 26.03 -4.40 -0.67
C ALA A 337 24.70 -5.20 -0.64
N ILE A 338 23.67 -4.71 -1.32
CA ILE A 338 22.32 -5.29 -1.21
C ILE A 338 22.27 -6.76 -1.65
N LYS A 339 23.05 -7.12 -2.67
CA LYS A 339 23.19 -8.51 -3.14
C LYS A 339 23.70 -9.48 -2.06
N ASP A 340 24.39 -8.97 -1.05
CA ASP A 340 25.00 -9.73 0.05
C ASP A 340 24.13 -9.72 1.33
N LEU A 341 22.94 -9.12 1.29
CA LEU A 341 21.99 -9.18 2.41
C LEU A 341 21.50 -10.62 2.64
N PRO A 342 21.18 -10.98 3.90
CA PRO A 342 20.63 -12.29 4.23
C PRO A 342 19.34 -12.60 3.45
N LYS A 343 19.14 -13.88 3.15
CA LYS A 343 17.94 -14.41 2.49
C LYS A 343 17.38 -15.59 3.25
N TYR A 344 16.07 -15.59 3.48
CA TYR A 344 15.41 -16.59 4.29
C TYR A 344 14.26 -17.25 3.53
N PRO A 345 14.06 -18.57 3.71
CA PRO A 345 12.87 -19.24 3.18
C PRO A 345 11.62 -18.81 3.96
N TYR A 346 10.44 -19.17 3.47
CA TYR A 346 9.22 -19.00 4.24
C TYR A 346 9.31 -19.66 5.63
N PRO A 347 8.70 -19.08 6.67
CA PRO A 347 8.63 -19.69 7.99
C PRO A 347 7.56 -20.80 8.03
N THR A 348 7.86 -21.91 7.37
CA THR A 348 7.00 -23.10 7.36
C THR A 348 7.22 -23.95 8.62
N ILE A 349 6.19 -24.68 9.04
CA ILE A 349 6.26 -25.61 10.18
C ILE A 349 7.16 -26.81 9.85
N ALA A 350 6.99 -27.35 8.64
CA ALA A 350 7.91 -28.37 8.13
C ALA A 350 9.22 -27.71 7.68
N PRO A 351 10.38 -28.37 7.86
CA PRO A 351 11.64 -27.87 7.34
C PRO A 351 11.55 -27.61 5.83
N PRO A 352 12.04 -26.45 5.34
CA PRO A 352 12.06 -26.17 3.92
C PRO A 352 12.99 -27.14 3.19
N SER A 353 12.68 -27.45 1.93
CA SER A 353 13.57 -28.24 1.08
C SER A 353 14.86 -27.46 0.77
N ALA A 354 15.91 -28.17 0.34
CA ALA A 354 17.17 -27.54 -0.06
C ALA A 354 17.00 -26.56 -1.25
N SER A 355 15.97 -26.75 -2.06
CA SER A 355 15.62 -25.92 -3.22
C SER A 355 14.53 -24.90 -2.92
N ALA A 356 14.16 -24.68 -1.65
CA ALA A 356 13.14 -23.72 -1.30
C ALA A 356 13.59 -22.29 -1.66
N ASP A 357 12.67 -21.51 -2.20
CA ASP A 357 12.89 -20.10 -2.48
C ASP A 357 13.31 -19.36 -1.21
N ARG A 358 14.20 -18.37 -1.37
CA ARG A 358 14.68 -17.51 -0.28
C ARG A 358 14.51 -16.07 -0.67
N TYR A 359 14.10 -15.26 0.29
CA TYR A 359 13.71 -13.88 0.07
C TYR A 359 14.66 -12.93 0.77
N TYR A 360 15.08 -11.88 0.09
CA TYR A 360 15.96 -10.85 0.66
C TYR A 360 15.30 -10.23 1.88
N GLN A 361 16.04 -10.17 2.98
CA GLN A 361 15.65 -9.46 4.19
C GLN A 361 16.15 -8.02 4.10
N ILE A 362 15.27 -7.10 3.73
CA ILE A 362 15.59 -5.68 3.56
C ILE A 362 15.37 -4.95 4.89
N PRO A 363 16.39 -4.30 5.46
CA PRO A 363 16.20 -3.48 6.67
C PRO A 363 15.18 -2.37 6.42
N ARG A 364 14.20 -2.25 7.33
CA ARG A 364 13.19 -1.19 7.29
C ARG A 364 13.81 0.19 7.26
N SER A 365 14.93 0.38 7.94
CA SER A 365 15.67 1.65 7.99
C SER A 365 16.21 2.11 6.63
N PHE A 366 16.25 1.25 5.61
CA PHE A 366 16.68 1.64 4.27
C PHE A 366 15.53 2.24 3.46
N ILE A 367 14.29 1.89 3.81
CA ILE A 367 13.09 2.19 3.04
C ILE A 367 12.80 3.69 3.07
N ILE A 368 12.63 4.26 1.88
CA ILE A 368 12.35 5.68 1.66
C ILE A 368 10.85 5.89 1.53
N ASP A 369 10.16 4.99 0.84
CA ASP A 369 8.71 5.03 0.63
C ASP A 369 8.18 3.61 0.37
N ALA A 370 6.92 3.37 0.73
CA ALA A 370 6.27 2.09 0.63
C ALA A 370 4.75 2.22 0.37
N VAL A 371 4.21 1.33 -0.45
CA VAL A 371 2.80 1.33 -0.85
C VAL A 371 2.23 -0.09 -0.71
N GLU A 372 1.22 -0.24 0.13
CA GLU A 372 0.46 -1.47 0.31
C GLU A 372 -0.72 -1.46 -0.67
N THR A 373 -0.77 -2.49 -1.53
CA THR A 373 -1.95 -2.74 -2.36
C THR A 373 -2.77 -3.89 -1.79
N GLN A 374 -4.09 -3.81 -2.02
CA GLN A 374 -5.02 -4.90 -1.77
C GLN A 374 -5.96 -5.09 -2.97
N THR A 375 -6.64 -6.24 -3.01
CA THR A 375 -7.76 -6.45 -3.93
C THR A 375 -8.97 -5.57 -3.54
N ASN A 376 -9.75 -5.19 -4.56
CA ASN A 376 -11.02 -4.48 -4.40
C ASN A 376 -12.09 -5.32 -3.69
N VAL A 377 -12.00 -6.65 -3.81
CA VAL A 377 -12.92 -7.59 -3.16
C VAL A 377 -12.51 -7.77 -1.71
N ALA A 378 -13.29 -7.19 -0.79
CA ALA A 378 -12.89 -7.10 0.60
C ALA A 378 -12.72 -8.47 1.30
N THR A 379 -13.51 -9.47 0.94
CA THR A 379 -13.39 -10.86 1.43
C THR A 379 -12.16 -11.60 0.91
N SER A 380 -11.47 -11.05 -0.10
CA SER A 380 -10.27 -11.62 -0.72
C SER A 380 -8.98 -10.89 -0.34
N ARG A 381 -9.07 -9.83 0.50
CA ARG A 381 -7.91 -9.05 0.97
C ARG A 381 -6.98 -9.91 1.82
N VAL A 382 -5.67 -9.71 1.67
CA VAL A 382 -4.55 -10.43 2.33
C VAL A 382 -4.06 -9.75 3.62
N PRO A 383 -3.39 -10.42 4.59
CA PRO A 383 -2.75 -9.69 5.69
C PRO A 383 -1.75 -8.69 5.10
N LYS A 384 -1.59 -7.53 5.75
CA LYS A 384 -0.68 -6.48 5.24
C LYS A 384 0.76 -6.96 5.28
N LYS A 385 1.54 -6.57 4.28
CA LYS A 385 2.96 -6.88 4.17
C LYS A 385 3.79 -5.80 4.84
N LEU A 386 3.27 -4.57 4.83
CA LEU A 386 3.89 -3.40 5.42
C LEU A 386 3.30 -3.09 6.80
N ILE A 387 4.19 -2.80 7.75
CA ILE A 387 3.81 -2.30 9.08
C ILE A 387 3.29 -0.87 8.99
N ALA A 388 2.56 -0.43 10.01
CA ALA A 388 1.86 0.86 10.00
C ALA A 388 2.79 2.09 9.83
N SER A 389 4.06 1.97 10.23
CA SER A 389 5.02 3.06 10.04
C SER A 389 5.46 3.22 8.58
N LEU A 390 5.34 2.18 7.74
CA LEU A 390 5.67 2.25 6.32
C LEU A 390 4.44 2.58 5.48
N ASP A 391 3.33 1.93 5.79
CA ASP A 391 2.02 2.24 5.23
C ASP A 391 0.96 1.83 6.25
N ALA A 392 0.11 2.75 6.69
CA ALA A 392 -0.91 2.47 7.70
C ALA A 392 -2.02 1.56 7.14
N LEU A 393 -2.54 1.86 5.95
CA LEU A 393 -3.59 1.07 5.30
C LEU A 393 -3.14 0.62 3.92
N TYR A 394 -3.96 0.80 2.90
CA TYR A 394 -3.71 0.28 1.58
C TYR A 394 -4.56 1.01 0.54
N THR A 395 -4.10 0.94 -0.70
CA THR A 395 -4.86 1.37 -1.88
C THR A 395 -5.26 0.17 -2.74
N TYR A 396 -6.17 0.38 -3.69
CA TYR A 396 -6.64 -0.62 -4.65
C TYR A 396 -7.27 0.05 -5.87
N VAL A 397 -7.33 -0.68 -6.99
CA VAL A 397 -8.09 -0.26 -8.17
C VAL A 397 -9.55 -0.71 -8.03
N PRO A 398 -10.55 0.18 -8.15
CA PRO A 398 -11.95 -0.18 -7.89
C PRO A 398 -12.51 -1.31 -8.76
N ASN A 399 -12.13 -1.35 -10.05
CA ASN A 399 -12.62 -2.33 -11.02
C ASN A 399 -11.82 -3.63 -11.01
N GLY A 400 -10.82 -3.76 -10.13
CA GLY A 400 -10.04 -4.99 -9.97
C GLY A 400 -9.10 -5.25 -11.14
N ILE A 401 -8.74 -6.53 -11.30
CA ILE A 401 -7.73 -6.99 -12.26
C ILE A 401 -8.18 -6.78 -13.70
N TYR A 402 -7.21 -6.53 -14.59
CA TYR A 402 -7.42 -6.37 -16.03
C TYR A 402 -8.40 -5.25 -16.43
N SER A 403 -8.49 -4.22 -15.58
CA SER A 403 -9.39 -3.08 -15.73
C SER A 403 -8.76 -1.85 -16.37
N SER A 404 -7.46 -1.92 -16.70
CA SER A 404 -6.63 -0.80 -17.18
C SER A 404 -6.38 0.29 -16.15
N GLN A 405 -6.90 0.13 -14.93
CA GLN A 405 -6.75 1.09 -13.86
C GLN A 405 -5.38 0.99 -13.18
N SER A 406 -4.86 2.13 -12.74
CA SER A 406 -3.70 2.20 -11.85
C SER A 406 -4.07 2.91 -10.56
N VAL A 407 -3.31 2.67 -9.50
CA VAL A 407 -3.34 3.54 -8.31
C VAL A 407 -2.35 4.69 -8.53
N ILE A 408 -2.75 5.91 -8.21
CA ILE A 408 -1.96 7.13 -8.38
C ILE A 408 -1.98 7.95 -7.10
N ARG A 409 -0.81 8.46 -6.70
CA ARG A 409 -0.64 9.35 -5.55
C ARG A 409 -1.28 10.70 -5.85
N LYS A 410 -2.05 11.23 -4.90
CA LYS A 410 -2.77 12.49 -5.00
C LYS A 410 -1.81 13.67 -4.96
N THR A 411 -2.16 14.73 -5.69
CA THR A 411 -1.55 16.04 -5.55
C THR A 411 -1.97 16.66 -4.22
N GLU A 412 -1.01 17.02 -3.40
CA GLU A 412 -1.22 17.76 -2.17
C GLU A 412 -1.25 19.27 -2.43
N ALA A 413 -0.27 19.75 -3.19
CA ALA A 413 -0.09 21.17 -3.45
C ALA A 413 0.65 21.41 -4.77
N ILE A 414 0.57 22.65 -5.26
CA ILE A 414 1.41 23.15 -6.34
C ILE A 414 2.20 24.32 -5.77
N MET A 415 3.52 24.20 -5.75
CA MET A 415 4.43 25.22 -5.22
C MET A 415 5.41 25.65 -6.31
N ASN A 416 5.35 26.92 -6.71
CA ASN A 416 6.23 27.47 -7.76
C ASN A 416 6.21 26.65 -9.07
N GLY A 417 5.03 26.17 -9.46
CA GLY A 417 4.84 25.32 -10.65
C GLY A 417 5.25 23.85 -10.49
N ARG A 418 5.85 23.47 -9.35
CA ARG A 418 6.16 22.07 -8.99
C ARG A 418 4.97 21.44 -8.28
N ILE A 419 4.58 20.25 -8.71
CA ILE A 419 3.54 19.45 -8.05
C ILE A 419 4.18 18.74 -6.84
N ILE A 420 3.52 18.82 -5.68
CA ILE A 420 3.88 18.11 -4.48
C ILE A 420 2.86 16.99 -4.30
N LEU A 421 3.33 15.75 -4.25
CA LEU A 421 2.50 14.58 -4.02
C LEU A 421 2.34 14.34 -2.53
N LYS A 422 1.12 13.96 -2.13
CA LYS A 422 0.78 13.65 -0.75
C LYS A 422 1.47 12.36 -0.29
N ASP A 423 2.11 12.41 0.86
CA ASP A 423 2.74 11.25 1.48
C ASP A 423 2.58 11.28 2.99
N THR A 424 1.55 10.60 3.48
CA THR A 424 1.26 10.48 4.91
C THR A 424 1.61 9.10 5.44
N ASN A 425 2.39 8.29 4.70
CA ASN A 425 2.62 6.87 4.97
C ASN A 425 1.29 6.11 5.18
N ASN A 426 0.26 6.43 4.39
CA ASN A 426 -1.04 5.79 4.45
C ASN A 426 -1.68 5.79 3.07
N SER A 427 -1.57 4.66 2.35
CA SER A 427 -2.03 4.57 0.98
C SER A 427 -3.53 4.82 0.79
N ALA A 428 -4.36 4.59 1.80
CA ALA A 428 -5.78 4.92 1.73
C ALA A 428 -6.02 6.45 1.65
N GLU A 429 -5.14 7.22 2.27
CA GLU A 429 -5.19 8.69 2.30
C GLU A 429 -4.45 9.32 1.12
N ASP A 430 -3.35 8.69 0.70
CA ASP A 430 -2.38 9.25 -0.24
C ASP A 430 -2.70 8.92 -1.69
N PHE A 431 -3.41 7.82 -1.95
CA PHE A 431 -3.70 7.35 -3.30
C PHE A 431 -5.17 7.48 -3.67
N ASP A 432 -5.37 7.64 -4.97
CA ASP A 432 -6.62 7.48 -5.70
C ASP A 432 -6.33 6.56 -6.91
N PHE A 433 -7.22 6.47 -7.89
CA PHE A 433 -7.07 5.64 -9.08
C PHE A 433 -7.24 6.41 -10.38
N LEU A 434 -6.62 5.94 -11.45
CA LEU A 434 -6.92 6.39 -12.81
C LEU A 434 -7.82 5.36 -13.52
N PRO A 435 -8.81 5.79 -14.33
CA PRO A 435 -9.60 4.89 -15.17
C PRO A 435 -8.78 4.15 -16.24
N LEU A 436 -7.72 4.80 -16.73
CA LEU A 436 -6.69 4.24 -17.59
C LEU A 436 -5.35 4.74 -17.06
N ALA A 437 -4.39 3.83 -16.86
CA ALA A 437 -3.06 4.21 -16.42
C ALA A 437 -2.46 5.29 -17.34
N ASN A 438 -1.73 6.23 -16.74
CA ASN A 438 -1.19 7.38 -17.46
C ASN A 438 0.20 7.70 -16.91
N PRO A 439 1.27 7.11 -17.48
CA PRO A 439 2.63 7.43 -17.09
C PRO A 439 2.86 8.94 -17.15
N ARG A 440 3.50 9.51 -16.12
CA ARG A 440 3.78 10.95 -16.00
C ARG A 440 2.54 11.84 -15.77
N GLY A 441 1.33 11.30 -15.81
CA GLY A 441 0.09 12.00 -15.43
C GLY A 441 0.01 12.31 -13.93
N PHE A 442 -0.90 13.20 -13.53
CA PHE A 442 -1.16 13.58 -12.14
C PHE A 442 -2.65 13.50 -11.82
N LYS A 443 -3.00 13.45 -10.54
CA LYS A 443 -4.38 13.47 -10.06
C LYS A 443 -4.54 14.41 -8.86
#